data_AF-A0A3D5EEE3-F1
#
_entry.id   AF-A0A3D5EEE3-F1
#
_cell.length_a   1.000
_cell.length_b   1.000
_cell.length_c   1.000
_cell.angle_alpha   90.00
_cell.angle_beta   90.00
_cell.angle_gamma   90.00
#
_symmetry.space_group_name_H-M   'P 1'
#
loop_
_entity.id
_entity.type
_entity.pdbx_description
1 polymer ?
#
loop_
_entity_poly.entity_id
_entity_poly.type
_entity_poly.pdbx_seq_one_letter_code
_entity_poly.pdbx_strand_id
1 'polypeptide(L)' 'MARTVFCQKLQKEAEGLGFQLYPGELGEKIFNNISKEA' A
#
# COMPACT_ATOMS: atom_id res chain seq x y z
N MET A 1 14.08 5.12 -1.53
CA MET A 1 13.49 4.46 -2.72
C MET A 1 12.06 4.15 -2.38
N ALA A 2 11.10 4.81 -3.04
CA ALA A 2 9.69 4.55 -2.78
C ALA A 2 9.38 3.13 -3.23
N ARG A 3 8.78 2.31 -2.35
CA ARG A 3 8.33 0.97 -2.74
C ARG A 3 7.21 1.14 -3.76
N THR A 4 7.24 0.40 -4.85
CA THR A 4 6.13 0.31 -5.79
C THR A 4 5.25 -0.86 -5.38
N VAL A 5 3.95 -0.60 -5.25
CA VAL A 5 2.95 -1.63 -4.95
C VAL A 5 1.86 -1.59 -6.02
N PHE A 6 1.30 -2.76 -6.32
CA PHE A 6 0.13 -2.82 -7.16
C PHE A 6 -1.09 -2.42 -6.33
N CYS A 7 -1.65 -1.24 -6.62
CA CYS A 7 -2.82 -0.78 -5.90
C CYS A 7 -4.06 -1.49 -6.42
N GLN A 8 -4.69 -2.34 -5.59
CA GLN A 8 -5.95 -3.01 -5.99
C GLN A 8 -7.08 -2.02 -6.29
N LYS A 9 -7.09 -0.86 -5.62
CA LYS A 9 -8.14 0.16 -5.79
C LYS A 9 -8.02 0.91 -7.13
N LEU A 10 -6.79 1.24 -7.52
CA LEU A 10 -6.51 2.01 -8.75
C LEU A 10 -6.13 1.10 -9.94
N GLN A 11 -5.95 -0.20 -9.70
CA GLN A 11 -5.48 -1.20 -10.67
C GLN A 11 -4.23 -0.78 -11.47
N LYS A 12 -3.33 -0.04 -10.82
CA LYS A 12 -2.06 0.43 -11.38
C LYS A 12 -0.93 0.27 -10.38
N GLU A 13 0.29 0.20 -10.89
CA GLU A 13 1.48 0.30 -10.05
C GLU A 13 1.66 1.75 -9.61
N ALA A 14 1.75 1.96 -8.31
CA ALA A 14 1.95 3.26 -7.71
C ALA A 14 2.83 3.15 -6.47
N GLU A 15 3.27 4.28 -5.94
CA GLU A 15 4.08 4.29 -4.73
C GLU A 15 3.28 3.76 -3.55
N GLY A 16 3.81 2.75 -2.84
CA GLY A 16 3.21 2.20 -1.64
C GLY A 16 3.28 3.17 -0.47
N LEU A 17 2.37 2.96 0.49
CA LEU A 17 2.41 3.67 1.78
C LEU A 17 3.80 3.64 2.41
N GLY A 18 4.24 4.75 3.02
CA GLY A 18 5.56 4.85 3.65
C GLY A 18 5.65 4.16 5.01
N PHE A 19 4.52 3.87 5.65
CA PHE A 19 4.43 3.19 6.93
C PHE A 19 3.09 2.46 7.05
N GLN A 20 3.04 1.48 7.94
CA GLN A 20 1.85 0.69 8.23
C GLN A 20 0.99 1.48 9.24
N LEU A 21 -0.21 1.94 8.83
CA LEU A 21 -1.08 2.75 9.70
C LEU A 21 -1.69 1.94 10.86
N TYR A 22 -1.94 0.66 10.62
CA TYR A 22 -2.64 -0.21 11.57
C TYR A 22 -1.73 -1.37 11.99
N PRO A 23 -1.59 -1.64 13.29
CA PRO A 23 -0.92 -2.85 13.75
C PRO A 23 -1.77 -4.09 13.43
N GLY A 24 -1.11 -5.22 13.12
CA GLY A 24 -1.73 -6.49 12.81
C GLY A 24 -1.87 -6.78 11.31
N GLU A 25 -2.38 -7.98 10.98
CA GLU A 25 -2.45 -8.50 9.61
C GLU A 25 -3.24 -7.60 8.66
N LEU A 26 -4.22 -6.87 9.20
CA LEU A 26 -5.09 -5.98 8.43
C LEU A 26 -4.32 -4.77 7.89
N GLY A 27 -3.44 -4.20 8.72
CA GLY A 27 -2.55 -3.13 8.27
C GLY A 27 -1.49 -3.62 7.30
N GLU A 28 -1.05 -4.88 7.41
CA GLU A 28 -0.07 -5.48 6.49
C GLU A 28 -0.68 -5.69 5.10
N LYS A 29 -1.92 -6.17 5.04
CA LYS A 29 -2.70 -6.27 3.80
C LYS A 29 -2.89 -4.91 3.14
N ILE A 30 -3.25 -3.87 3.91
CA ILE A 30 -3.40 -2.51 3.38
C ILE A 30 -2.06 -2.00 2.88
N PHE A 31 -1.00 -2.16 3.66
CA PHE A 31 0.34 -1.76 3.27
C PHE A 31 0.75 -2.45 1.97
N ASN A 32 0.53 -3.75 1.80
CA ASN A 32 0.99 -4.46 0.60
C ASN A 32 0.12 -4.24 -0.65
N ASN A 33 -1.16 -3.90 -0.51
CA ASN A 33 -2.10 -3.81 -1.64
C ASN A 33 -2.61 -2.39 -1.96
N ILE A 34 -2.25 -1.38 -1.18
CA ILE A 34 -2.72 0.01 -1.34
C ILE A 34 -1.55 0.97 -1.55
N SER A 35 -1.67 1.83 -2.56
CA SER A 35 -0.72 2.91 -2.84
C SER A 35 -1.01 4.15 -1.99
N LYS A 36 -0.02 5.02 -1.83
CA LYS A 36 -0.11 6.30 -1.11
C LYS A 36 -1.12 7.29 -1.74
N GLU A 37 -1.42 7.13 -3.02
CA GLU A 37 -2.39 7.93 -3.77
C GLU A 37 -3.85 7.51 -3.52
N ALA A 38 -4.07 6.34 -2.91
CA ALA A 38 -5.37 5.66 -2.82
C ALA A 38 -6.11 5.85 -1.49
#